data_AF-A0A7C4FRR1-F1
#
_entry.id   AF-A0A7C4FRR1-F1
#
_cell.length_a   1.000
_cell.length_b   1.000
_cell.length_c   1.000
_cell.angle_alpha   90.00
_cell.angle_beta   90.00
_cell.angle_gamma   90.00
#
_symmetry.space_group_name_H-M   'P 1'
#
loop_
_entity.id
_entity.type
_entity.pdbx_description
1 polymer ?
#
loop_
_entity_poly.entity_id
_entity_poly.type
_entity_poly.pdbx_seq_one_letter_code
_entity_poly.pdbx_strand_id
1 'polypeptide(L)' 'GICTQDPYLSKRLNPEITTRRLVNMVKGWSLEIKEMLGGMGINAIESLRGNRHHLRGVGLEQWELDVLGIKGAGM' A
#
# COMPACT_ATOMS: atom_id res chain seq x y z
N GLY A 1 17.07 -19.71 0.87
CA GLY A 1 17.35 -19.07 -0.43
C GLY A 1 17.49 -17.57 -0.30
N ILE A 2 16.46 -16.87 0.19
CA ILE A 2 16.38 -15.40 0.08
C ILE A 2 17.27 -14.66 1.08
N CYS A 3 17.30 -15.09 2.35
CA CYS A 3 18.14 -14.49 3.41
C CYS A 3 19.12 -15.51 4.00
N THR A 4 19.84 -16.25 3.16
CA THR A 4 20.83 -17.25 3.61
C THR A 4 22.10 -17.14 2.77
N GLN A 5 23.22 -17.58 3.34
CA GLN A 5 24.50 -17.71 2.64
C GLN A 5 24.81 -19.16 2.23
N ASP A 6 23.92 -20.11 2.53
CA ASP A 6 24.09 -21.51 2.12
C ASP A 6 24.00 -21.63 0.58
N PRO A 7 25.06 -22.14 -0.11
CA PRO A 7 25.09 -22.27 -1.57
C PRO A 7 24.02 -23.18 -2.14
N TYR A 8 23.60 -24.23 -1.43
CA TYR A 8 22.58 -25.17 -1.89
C TYR A 8 21.18 -24.53 -1.84
N LEU A 9 20.93 -23.71 -0.82
CA LEU A 9 19.67 -22.98 -0.68
C LEU A 9 19.57 -21.76 -1.60
N SER A 10 20.69 -21.12 -1.92
CA SER A 10 20.75 -19.92 -2.78
C SER A 10 20.53 -20.25 -4.26
N LYS A 11 20.98 -21.43 -4.71
CA LYS A 11 20.73 -21.95 -6.08
C LYS A 11 19.26 -22.10 -6.46
N ARG A 12 18.35 -22.10 -5.48
CA ARG A 12 16.90 -22.18 -5.70
C ARG A 12 16.31 -20.88 -6.22
N LEU A 13 17.05 -19.77 -6.15
CA LEU A 13 16.62 -18.48 -6.66
C LEU A 13 17.00 -18.34 -8.14
N ASN A 14 16.08 -17.79 -8.92
CA ASN A 14 16.35 -17.32 -10.28
C ASN A 14 16.21 -15.78 -10.28
N PRO A 15 17.32 -15.03 -10.24
CA PRO A 15 17.31 -13.57 -10.16
C PRO A 15 16.57 -12.90 -11.31
N GLU A 16 16.63 -13.44 -12.52
CA GLU A 16 16.02 -12.88 -13.72
C GLU A 16 14.48 -12.94 -13.64
N ILE A 17 13.95 -14.11 -13.30
CA ILE A 17 12.52 -14.32 -13.07
C ILE A 17 12.05 -13.48 -11.88
N THR A 18 12.83 -13.44 -10.80
CA THR A 18 12.48 -12.70 -9.58
C THR A 18 12.46 -11.19 -9.83
N THR A 19 13.42 -10.67 -10.59
CA THR A 19 13.46 -9.26 -11.03
C THR A 19 12.23 -8.93 -11.86
N ARG A 20 11.88 -9.77 -12.84
CA ARG A 20 10.66 -9.59 -13.66
C ARG A 20 9.40 -9.56 -12.79
N ARG A 21 9.29 -10.46 -11.81
CA ARG A 21 8.16 -10.51 -10.86
C ARG A 21 8.10 -9.26 -9.98
N LEU A 22 9.24 -8.80 -9.46
CA LEU A 22 9.34 -7.60 -8.65
C LEU A 22 8.91 -6.36 -9.43
N VAL A 23 9.41 -6.19 -10.66
CA VAL A 23 9.02 -5.08 -11.55
C VAL A 23 7.52 -5.12 -11.82
N ASN A 24 6.96 -6.29 -12.12
CA ASN A 24 5.52 -6.45 -12.33
C ASN A 24 4.70 -6.11 -11.07
N MET A 25 5.18 -6.50 -9.89
CA MET A 25 4.51 -6.19 -8.61
C MET A 25 4.49 -4.68 -8.36
N VAL A 26 5.63 -4.00 -8.48
CA VAL A 26 5.73 -2.54 -8.31
C VAL A 26 4.86 -1.82 -9.34
N LYS A 27 4.84 -2.29 -10.59
CA LYS A 27 3.97 -1.76 -11.64
C LYS A 27 2.49 -1.94 -11.29
N GLY A 28 2.09 -3.14 -10.85
CA GLY A 28 0.72 -3.42 -10.42
C GLY A 28 0.27 -2.49 -9.30
N TRP A 29 1.05 -2.40 -8.22
CA TRP A 29 0.76 -1.47 -7.12
C TRP A 29 0.68 0.00 -7.58
N SER A 30 1.56 0.40 -8.50
CA SER A 30 1.53 1.76 -9.06
C SER A 30 0.25 2.06 -9.85
N LEU A 31 -0.32 1.06 -10.54
CA LEU A 31 -1.58 1.20 -11.27
C LEU A 31 -2.76 1.26 -10.30
N GLU A 32 -2.85 0.35 -9.34
CA GLU A 32 -3.89 0.34 -8.31
C GLU A 32 -3.94 1.67 -7.52
N ILE A 33 -2.77 2.20 -7.12
CA ILE A 33 -2.69 3.49 -6.45
C ILE A 33 -3.21 4.62 -7.36
N LYS A 34 -2.88 4.60 -8.65
CA LYS A 34 -3.40 5.60 -9.61
C LYS A 34 -4.90 5.48 -9.80
N GLU A 35 -5.45 4.27 -9.82
CA GLU A 35 -6.89 4.05 -9.92
C GLU A 35 -7.61 4.56 -8.68
N MET A 36 -7.10 4.26 -7.46
CA MET A 36 -7.63 4.82 -6.22
C MET A 36 -7.57 6.35 -6.21
N LEU A 37 -6.44 6.95 -6.60
CA LEU A 37 -6.29 8.41 -6.71
C LEU A 37 -7.29 9.01 -7.71
N GLY A 38 -7.45 8.39 -8.89
CA GLY A 38 -8.40 8.80 -9.92
C GLY A 38 -9.85 8.72 -9.43
N GLY A 39 -10.23 7.64 -8.74
CA GLY A 39 -11.55 7.48 -8.14
C GLY A 39 -11.86 8.51 -7.05
N MET A 40 -10.83 9.03 -6.38
CA MET A 40 -10.94 10.10 -5.39
C MET A 40 -10.88 11.52 -5.99
N GLY A 41 -10.62 11.66 -7.29
CA GLY A 41 -10.39 12.96 -7.93
C GLY A 41 -9.07 13.63 -7.54
N ILE A 42 -8.08 12.86 -7.10
CA ILE A 42 -6.78 13.34 -6.64
C ILE A 42 -5.74 13.10 -7.74
N ASN A 43 -4.93 14.11 -8.03
CA ASN A 43 -3.93 14.07 -9.10
C ASN A 43 -2.50 13.75 -8.62
N ALA A 44 -2.24 13.81 -7.31
CA ALA A 44 -0.91 13.62 -6.72
C ALA A 44 -0.98 12.85 -5.40
N ILE A 45 -0.05 11.90 -5.21
CA ILE A 45 0.04 11.10 -3.98
C ILE A 45 0.40 11.97 -2.76
N GLU A 46 1.09 13.08 -2.98
CA GLU A 46 1.40 14.12 -2.00
C GLU A 46 0.15 14.59 -1.26
N SER A 47 -0.98 14.70 -1.95
CA SER A 47 -2.26 15.15 -1.37
C SER A 47 -2.84 14.16 -0.35
N LEU A 48 -2.44 12.89 -0.40
CA LEU A 48 -2.83 11.88 0.59
C LEU A 48 -1.88 11.82 1.79
N ARG A 49 -0.63 12.25 1.62
CA ARG A 49 0.41 12.08 2.63
C ARG A 49 0.09 12.90 3.88
N GLY A 50 -0.19 12.22 4.99
CA GLY A 50 -0.58 12.86 6.25
C GLY A 50 -2.01 13.40 6.26
N ASN A 51 -2.76 13.28 5.15
CA ASN A 51 -4.13 13.76 5.07
C ASN A 51 -5.12 12.68 5.53
N ARG A 52 -5.63 12.86 6.74
CA ARG A 52 -6.60 11.94 7.36
C ARG A 52 -8.05 12.19 6.92
N HIS A 53 -8.34 13.27 6.21
CA HIS A 53 -9.71 13.60 5.78
C HIS A 53 -10.28 12.62 4.77
N HIS A 54 -9.45 11.80 4.14
CA HIS A 54 -9.88 10.73 3.24
C HIS A 54 -10.13 9.40 3.95
N LEU A 55 -9.78 9.26 5.22
CA LEU A 55 -10.02 8.05 6.01
C LEU A 55 -11.38 8.10 6.69
N ARG A 56 -12.04 6.94 6.77
CA ARG A 56 -13.29 6.78 7.50
C ARG A 56 -13.20 5.58 8.43
N GLY A 57 -13.53 5.78 9.71
CA GLY A 57 -13.61 4.73 10.71
C GLY A 57 -14.91 3.93 10.56
N VAL A 58 -14.82 2.61 10.62
CA VAL A 58 -15.95 1.69 10.58
C VAL A 58 -15.89 0.84 11.83
N GLY A 59 -16.96 0.82 12.63
CA GLY A 59 -17.01 0.06 13.88
C GLY A 59 -16.10 0.60 14.99
N LEU A 60 -15.76 1.89 14.93
CA LEU A 60 -14.99 2.58 15.97
C LEU A 60 -15.92 3.40 16.85
N GLU A 61 -15.62 3.40 18.15
CA GLU A 61 -16.24 4.28 19.13
C GLU A 61 -15.80 5.73 18.92
N GLN A 62 -16.58 6.69 19.42
CA GLN A 62 -16.32 8.12 19.21
C GLN A 62 -14.92 8.54 19.69
N TRP A 63 -14.49 8.05 20.84
CA TRP A 63 -13.18 8.38 21.39
C TRP A 63 -12.02 7.86 20.53
N GLU A 64 -12.20 6.72 19.83
CA GLU A 64 -11.20 6.17 18.92
C GLU A 64 -11.07 7.04 17.66
N LEU A 65 -12.21 7.51 17.13
CA LEU A 65 -12.25 8.45 16.01
C LEU A 65 -11.53 9.76 16.35
N ASP A 66 -11.75 10.28 17.56
CA ASP A 66 -11.15 11.53 18.04
C ASP A 66 -9.63 11.39 18.23
N VAL A 67 -9.17 10.29 18.84
CA VAL A 67 -7.73 10.02 19.03
C VAL A 67 -7.01 9.86 17.68
N LEU A 68 -7.64 9.18 16.72
CA LEU A 68 -7.08 8.98 15.38
C LEU A 68 -7.21 10.24 14.49
N GLY A 69 -8.12 11.15 14.83
CA GLY A 69 -8.43 12.34 14.05
C GLY A 69 -9.06 12.01 12.70
N ILE A 70 -9.99 11.04 12.68
CA ILE A 70 -10.73 10.60 11.49
C ILE A 70 -12.24 10.67 11.72
N LYS A 71 -13.03 10.70 10.64
CA LYS A 71 -14.51 10.70 10.72
C LYS A 71 -15.07 9.28 10.65
N GLY A 72 -16.24 9.02 11.22
CA GLY A 72 -16.95 7.76 11.03
C GLY A 72 -17.53 7.64 9.61
N ALA A 73 -17.70 6.41 9.12
CA ALA A 73 -18.37 6.15 7.86
C ALA A 73 -19.88 6.48 7.97
N GLY A 74 -20.43 7.18 6.97
CA GLY A 74 -21.85 7.55 6.93
C GLY A 74 -22.24 8.84 7.68
N MET A 75 -21.26 9.53 8.29
CA MET A 75 -21.42 10.85 8.91
C MET A 75 -20.83 11.99 8.05
#